data_AF-A0A1G0GXM8-F1
#
_entry.id   AF-A0A1G0GXM8-F1
#
_cell.length_a   1.000
_cell.length_b   1.000
_cell.length_c   1.000
_cell.angle_alpha   90.00
_cell.angle_beta   90.00
_cell.angle_gamma   90.00
#
_symmetry.space_group_name_H-M   'P 1'
#
loop_
_entity.id
_entity.type
_entity.pdbx_description
1 polymer ?
#
loop_
_entity_poly.entity_id
_entity_poly.type
_entity_poly.pdbx_seq_one_letter_code
_entity_poly.pdbx_strand_id
1 'polypeptide(L)'
;MKKILLFILLIYVSSSYAVMCPTNFKTIEQGETLQSIINKCGTPTSQSTYTKQSQISGQIGSQYGGATGTSNNGVANIYGTSTGFSAGRVETVTTQITELRYNHSVLIFENGLLVEMYR
;
A
#
# COMPACT_ATOMS: atom_id res chain seq x y z
N MET A 1 26.37 -7.22 -34.18
CA MET A 1 25.95 -7.55 -32.80
C MET A 1 25.36 -6.37 -32.00
N LYS A 2 25.34 -5.12 -32.52
CA LYS A 2 24.71 -3.97 -31.82
C LYS A 2 23.17 -3.92 -31.87
N LYS A 3 22.52 -4.64 -32.80
CA LYS A 3 21.05 -4.61 -32.97
C LYS A 3 20.28 -5.39 -31.88
N ILE A 4 20.94 -6.34 -31.21
CA ILE A 4 20.31 -7.18 -30.17
C ILE A 4 20.12 -6.40 -28.86
N LEU A 5 21.01 -5.45 -28.54
CA LEU A 5 20.91 -4.63 -27.33
C LEU A 5 19.65 -3.73 -27.34
N LEU A 6 19.22 -3.29 -28.53
CA LEU A 6 18.07 -2.40 -28.69
C LEU A 6 16.73 -3.13 -28.48
N PHE A 7 16.70 -4.45 -28.69
CA PHE A 7 15.51 -5.28 -28.51
C PHE A 7 15.25 -5.59 -27.03
N ILE A 8 16.31 -5.69 -26.21
CA ILE A 8 16.19 -5.93 -24.75
C ILE A 8 15.67 -4.69 -24.02
N LEU A 9 15.95 -3.48 -24.53
CA LEU A 9 15.47 -2.23 -23.92
C LEU A 9 13.95 -2.01 -24.13
N LEU A 10 13.37 -2.56 -25.19
CA LEU A 10 11.96 -2.41 -25.55
C LEU A 10 11.00 -3.29 -24.73
N ILE A 11 11.53 -4.29 -24.02
CA ILE A 11 10.72 -5.20 -23.18
C ILE A 11 10.65 -4.73 -21.72
N TYR A 12 11.42 -3.71 -21.35
CA TYR A 12 11.50 -3.15 -20.01
C TYR A 12 10.60 -1.91 -19.80
N VAL A 13 9.77 -1.55 -20.77
CA VAL A 13 8.72 -0.55 -20.54
C VAL A 13 7.66 -1.15 -19.61
N SER A 14 7.85 -0.90 -18.32
CA SER A 14 6.92 -1.16 -17.24
C SER A 14 5.51 -0.76 -17.67
N SER A 15 4.56 -1.68 -17.53
CA SER A 15 3.14 -1.45 -17.78
C SER A 15 2.64 -0.32 -16.88
N SER A 16 2.64 0.91 -17.40
CA SER A 16 2.04 2.07 -16.75
C SER A 16 0.53 2.00 -16.98
N TYR A 17 -0.22 1.65 -15.93
CA TYR A 17 -1.67 1.67 -15.97
C TYR A 17 -2.15 3.11 -15.79
N ALA A 18 -2.40 3.78 -16.91
CA ALA A 18 -3.05 5.09 -16.95
C ALA A 18 -4.57 4.88 -17.03
N VAL A 19 -5.30 5.32 -16.00
CA VAL A 19 -6.77 5.42 -16.08
C VAL A 19 -7.13 6.82 -16.54
N MET A 20 -8.10 6.91 -17.45
CA MET A 20 -8.59 8.18 -17.98
C MET A 20 -9.80 8.66 -17.17
N CYS A 21 -9.86 9.97 -16.90
CA CYS A 21 -11.06 10.60 -16.36
C CYS A 21 -12.25 10.36 -17.31
N PRO A 22 -13.45 9.99 -16.80
CA PRO A 22 -14.60 9.68 -17.65
C PRO A 22 -15.13 10.90 -18.43
N THR A 23 -14.92 12.11 -17.90
CA THR A 23 -15.54 13.34 -18.40
C THR A 23 -14.69 14.08 -19.43
N ASN A 24 -13.36 13.96 -19.36
CA ASN A 24 -12.46 14.80 -20.17
C ASN A 24 -11.18 14.09 -20.64
N PHE A 25 -11.10 12.77 -20.50
CA PHE A 25 -9.98 11.94 -20.98
C PHE A 25 -8.60 12.35 -20.44
N LYS A 26 -8.53 13.16 -19.37
CA LYS A 26 -7.27 13.46 -18.70
C LYS A 26 -6.72 12.19 -18.06
N THR A 27 -5.41 12.04 -18.13
CA THR A 27 -4.72 10.91 -17.50
C THR A 27 -4.55 11.18 -16.00
N ILE A 28 -4.86 10.16 -15.20
CA ILE A 28 -4.57 10.12 -13.78
C ILE A 28 -3.30 9.30 -13.56
N GLU A 29 -2.40 9.81 -12.71
CA GLU A 29 -1.14 9.14 -12.37
C GLU A 29 -1.15 8.66 -10.91
N GLN A 30 -0.46 7.56 -10.62
CA GLN A 30 -0.27 7.10 -9.23
C GLN A 30 0.47 8.16 -8.40
N GLY A 31 0.13 8.27 -7.12
CA GLY A 31 0.69 9.28 -6.22
C GLY A 31 0.07 10.68 -6.36
N GLU A 32 -0.86 10.90 -7.29
CA GLU A 32 -1.63 12.14 -7.30
C GLU A 32 -2.49 12.31 -6.06
N THR A 33 -2.71 13.57 -5.65
CA THR A 33 -3.54 13.88 -4.50
C THR A 33 -5.03 13.79 -4.84
N LEU A 34 -5.84 13.52 -3.82
CA LEU A 34 -7.31 13.53 -3.92
C LEU A 34 -7.83 14.80 -4.61
N GLN A 35 -7.34 15.97 -4.17
CA GLN A 35 -7.78 17.25 -4.73
C GLN A 35 -7.34 17.45 -6.19
N SER A 36 -6.13 17.00 -6.56
CA SER A 36 -5.67 17.07 -7.96
C SER A 36 -6.62 16.30 -8.87
N ILE A 37 -7.00 15.08 -8.46
CA ILE A 37 -7.88 14.22 -9.25
C ILE A 37 -9.30 14.78 -9.32
N ILE A 38 -9.85 15.31 -8.22
CA ILE A 38 -11.16 15.97 -8.24
C ILE A 38 -11.15 17.17 -9.18
N ASN A 39 -10.08 17.98 -9.15
CA ASN A 39 -9.92 19.13 -10.04
C ASN A 39 -9.77 18.70 -11.51
N LYS A 40 -9.11 17.55 -11.76
CA LYS A 40 -8.89 17.01 -13.11
C LYS A 40 -10.15 16.35 -13.66
N CYS A 41 -10.79 15.43 -12.93
CA CYS A 41 -11.88 14.60 -13.42
C CYS A 41 -13.28 15.14 -13.09
N GLY A 42 -13.38 16.12 -12.20
CA GLY A 42 -14.64 16.65 -11.69
C GLY A 42 -15.18 15.85 -10.50
N THR A 43 -16.44 16.10 -10.16
CA THR A 43 -17.10 15.49 -9.00
C THR A 43 -17.31 13.98 -9.21
N PRO A 44 -16.90 13.13 -8.26
CA PRO A 44 -17.16 11.69 -8.31
C PRO A 44 -18.65 11.37 -8.17
N THR A 45 -19.07 10.20 -8.67
CA THR A 45 -20.43 9.67 -8.48
C THR A 45 -20.69 9.35 -7.00
N SER A 46 -19.68 8.88 -6.28
CA SER A 46 -19.74 8.70 -4.83
C SER A 46 -18.35 8.81 -4.21
N GLN A 47 -18.32 9.28 -2.96
CA GLN A 47 -17.11 9.34 -2.15
C GLN A 47 -17.37 8.65 -0.81
N SER A 48 -16.48 7.74 -0.41
CA SER A 48 -16.50 7.10 0.90
C SER A 48 -15.16 7.30 1.60
N THR A 49 -15.16 7.54 2.91
CA THR A 49 -13.93 7.67 3.71
C THR A 49 -14.05 6.82 4.96
N TYR A 50 -13.04 5.99 5.20
CA TYR A 50 -12.98 5.11 6.36
C TYR A 50 -11.54 4.97 6.85
N THR A 51 -11.37 4.46 8.07
CA THR A 51 -10.05 4.16 8.62
C THR A 51 -9.82 2.66 8.54
N LYS A 52 -8.63 2.27 8.08
CA LYS A 52 -8.18 0.88 8.04
C LYS A 52 -7.05 0.73 9.04
N GLN A 53 -7.21 -0.21 9.96
CA GLN A 53 -6.15 -0.60 10.88
C GLN A 53 -5.43 -1.82 10.31
N SER A 54 -4.16 -1.66 9.99
CA SER A 54 -3.30 -2.74 9.52
C SER A 54 -2.30 -3.08 10.61
N GLN A 55 -2.18 -4.36 10.95
CA GLN A 55 -1.14 -4.84 11.85
C GLN A 55 0.14 -5.04 11.06
N ILE A 56 1.18 -4.26 11.36
CA ILE A 56 2.52 -4.54 10.86
C ILE A 56 3.12 -5.57 11.80
N SER A 57 3.11 -6.84 11.38
CA SER A 57 3.89 -7.86 12.06
C SER A 57 5.35 -7.60 11.73
N GLY A 58 6.08 -6.95 12.63
CA GLY A 58 7.54 -6.94 12.57
C GLY A 58 8.02 -8.38 12.60
N GLN A 59 8.76 -8.83 11.57
CA GLN A 59 9.42 -10.12 11.64
C GLN A 59 10.45 -10.07 12.77
N ILE A 60 10.20 -10.83 13.84
CA ILE A 60 11.24 -11.13 14.83
C ILE A 60 12.28 -11.99 14.12
N GLY A 61 13.55 -11.53 14.22
CA GLY A 61 14.80 -12.26 13.96
C GLY A 61 14.71 -13.56 13.16
N SER A 62 15.30 -13.52 11.97
CA SER A 62 15.63 -14.68 11.14
C SER A 62 16.69 -15.62 11.73
N GLN A 63 16.69 -15.88 13.04
CA GLN A 63 17.59 -16.85 13.67
C GLN A 63 16.89 -17.56 14.84
N TYR A 64 16.55 -18.83 14.56
CA TYR A 64 16.33 -19.94 15.50
C TYR A 64 15.86 -19.60 16.93
N GLY A 65 14.58 -19.86 17.20
CA GLY A 65 14.05 -19.99 18.56
C GLY A 65 12.58 -19.66 18.62
N GLY A 66 11.72 -20.67 18.41
CA GLY A 66 10.27 -20.51 18.54
C GLY A 66 9.91 -20.09 19.97
N ALA A 67 9.43 -18.87 20.14
CA ALA A 67 8.76 -18.42 21.36
C ALA A 67 7.29 -18.16 21.05
N THR A 68 6.41 -19.07 21.46
CA THR A 68 4.97 -18.85 21.57
C THR A 68 4.67 -18.20 22.92
N GLY A 69 4.18 -16.97 22.91
CA GLY A 69 3.67 -16.28 24.09
C GLY A 69 2.41 -15.49 23.77
N THR A 70 1.28 -15.87 24.37
CA THR A 70 -0.05 -15.28 24.15
C THR A 70 -0.39 -14.17 25.16
N SER A 71 0.62 -13.47 25.69
CA SER A 71 0.43 -12.40 26.67
C SER A 71 1.65 -11.48 26.75
N ASN A 72 1.41 -10.17 26.71
CA ASN A 72 2.43 -9.11 26.84
C ASN A 72 3.14 -9.08 28.21
N ASN A 73 2.73 -9.91 29.19
CA ASN A 73 3.18 -9.80 30.58
C ASN A 73 4.17 -10.88 31.05
N GLY A 74 4.74 -11.68 30.16
CA GLY A 74 5.84 -12.57 30.56
C GLY A 74 6.20 -13.60 29.52
N VAL A 75 7.26 -13.34 28.76
CA VAL A 75 7.94 -14.38 27.98
C VAL A 75 9.11 -14.87 28.83
N ALA A 76 8.96 -16.04 29.45
CA ALA A 76 10.06 -16.72 30.12
C ALA A 76 10.82 -17.57 29.10
N ASN A 77 12.08 -17.21 28.83
CA ASN A 77 12.98 -18.01 28.00
C ASN A 77 13.36 -19.30 28.76
N ILE A 78 13.16 -20.48 28.14
CA ILE A 78 13.43 -21.79 28.75
C ILE A 78 14.93 -22.15 28.70
N TYR A 79 15.75 -21.48 27.88
CA TYR A 79 17.18 -21.77 27.81
C TYR A 79 18.03 -20.51 27.70
N GLY A 80 18.79 -20.22 28.76
CA GLY A 80 20.02 -19.44 28.69
C GLY A 80 19.87 -17.92 28.76
N THR A 81 20.51 -17.35 29.80
CA THR A 81 21.00 -15.97 29.93
C THR A 81 20.19 -14.85 29.27
N SER A 82 19.48 -14.12 30.13
CA SER A 82 18.88 -12.80 29.94
C SER A 82 19.70 -11.85 29.03
N THR A 83 19.32 -11.78 27.76
CA THR A 83 19.22 -10.50 27.05
C THR A 83 17.74 -10.32 26.77
N GLY A 84 17.12 -9.33 27.40
CA GLY A 84 15.69 -9.08 27.26
C GLY A 84 15.31 -8.86 25.79
N PHE A 85 14.73 -9.87 25.16
CA PHE A 85 14.07 -9.71 23.88
C PHE A 85 12.69 -9.16 24.19
N SER A 86 12.46 -7.88 23.88
CA SER A 86 11.10 -7.37 23.76
C SER A 86 10.39 -8.22 22.71
N ALA A 87 9.34 -8.92 23.11
CA ALA A 87 8.41 -9.54 22.16
C ALA A 87 8.07 -8.47 21.10
N GLY A 88 8.27 -8.80 19.83
CA GLY A 88 8.07 -7.88 18.71
C GLY A 88 6.74 -7.17 18.89
N ARG A 89 6.80 -5.86 19.15
CA ARG A 89 5.61 -5.06 19.40
C ARG A 89 4.81 -5.06 18.10
N VAL A 90 3.59 -5.57 18.15
CA VAL A 90 2.65 -5.44 17.02
C VAL A 90 2.31 -3.97 16.93
N GLU A 91 2.87 -3.29 15.95
CA GLU A 91 2.54 -1.90 15.66
C GLU A 91 1.29 -1.89 14.78
N THR A 92 0.21 -1.31 15.31
CA THR A 92 -1.00 -1.04 14.54
C THR A 92 -0.83 0.30 13.83
N VAL A 93 -0.85 0.28 12.51
CA VAL A 93 -0.89 1.51 11.70
C VAL A 93 -2.32 1.78 11.27
N THR A 94 -2.84 2.94 11.65
CA THR A 94 -4.14 3.42 11.18
C THR A 94 -3.91 4.26 9.93
N THR A 95 -4.52 3.84 8.82
CA THR A 95 -4.45 4.53 7.52
C THR A 95 -5.83 5.08 7.18
N GLN A 96 -5.91 6.32 6.72
CA GLN A 96 -7.15 6.86 6.19
C GLN A 96 -7.31 6.45 4.74
N ILE A 97 -8.40 5.74 4.44
CA ILE A 97 -8.76 5.33 3.09
C ILE A 97 -9.88 6.24 2.58
N THR A 98 -9.71 6.78 1.38
CA THR A 98 -10.78 7.45 0.65
C THR A 98 -11.01 6.74 -0.68
N GLU A 99 -12.25 6.33 -0.94
CA GLU A 99 -12.65 5.73 -2.21
C GLU A 99 -13.46 6.75 -3.02
N LEU A 100 -13.01 7.02 -4.25
CA LEU A 100 -13.79 7.77 -5.23
C LEU A 100 -14.32 6.83 -6.31
N ARG A 101 -15.63 6.87 -6.57
CA ARG A 101 -16.24 6.15 -7.69
C ARG A 101 -16.59 7.11 -8.82
N TYR A 102 -16.15 6.77 -10.02
CA TYR A 102 -16.43 7.47 -11.25
C TYR A 102 -17.02 6.49 -12.26
N ASN A 103 -18.35 6.42 -12.34
CA ASN A 103 -19.06 5.46 -13.19
C ASN A 103 -18.60 4.00 -12.94
N HIS A 104 -17.77 3.43 -13.82
CA HIS A 104 -17.22 2.08 -13.69
C HIS A 104 -15.84 2.02 -13.02
N SER A 105 -15.22 3.16 -12.70
CA SER A 105 -13.89 3.19 -12.09
C SER A 105 -13.94 3.49 -10.60
N VAL A 106 -13.07 2.84 -9.83
CA VAL A 106 -12.88 3.06 -8.38
C VAL A 106 -11.43 3.46 -8.14
N LEU A 107 -11.23 4.58 -7.47
CA LEU A 107 -9.92 5.11 -7.11
C LEU A 107 -9.76 5.02 -5.59
N ILE A 108 -8.66 4.40 -5.13
CA ILE A 108 -8.38 4.23 -3.71
C ILE A 108 -7.22 5.12 -3.31
N PHE A 109 -7.46 5.97 -2.31
CA PHE A 109 -6.48 6.87 -1.74
C PHE A 109 -6.10 6.43 -0.35
N GLU A 110 -4.80 6.37 -0.07
CA GLU A 110 -4.23 6.16 1.26
C GLU A 110 -3.59 7.46 1.72
N ASN A 111 -4.04 7.98 2.87
CA ASN A 111 -3.56 9.26 3.43
C ASN A 111 -3.59 10.42 2.42
N GLY A 112 -4.58 10.40 1.51
CA GLY A 112 -4.79 11.43 0.50
C GLY A 112 -4.02 11.25 -0.82
N LEU A 113 -3.21 10.20 -0.96
CA LEU A 113 -2.47 9.86 -2.18
C LEU A 113 -3.09 8.66 -2.88
N LEU A 114 -3.20 8.72 -4.21
CA LEU A 114 -3.71 7.62 -5.01
C LEU A 114 -2.74 6.43 -4.99
N VAL A 115 -3.21 5.29 -4.47
CA VAL A 115 -2.42 4.05 -4.41
C VAL A 115 -2.90 2.99 -5.39
N GLU A 116 -4.22 2.87 -5.59
CA GLU A 116 -4.82 1.82 -6.42
C GLU A 116 -5.97 2.36 -7.26
N MET A 117 -6.19 1.69 -8.39
CA MET A 117 -7.23 2.04 -9.36
C MET A 117 -7.84 0.76 -9.94
N TYR A 118 -9.17 0.71 -9.98
CA TYR A 118 -9.95 -0.38 -10.52
C TYR A 118 -10.90 0.15 -11.61
N ARG A 119 -11.19 -0.67 -12.64
CA ARG A 119 -12.11 -0.35 -13.74
C ARG A 119 -13.10 -1.49 -13.94
#